data_AF-A0A933R4U1-F1
#
_entry.id   AF-A0A933R4U1-F1
#
_cell.length_a   1.000
_cell.length_b   1.000
_cell.length_c   1.000
_cell.angle_alpha   90.00
_cell.angle_beta   90.00
_cell.angle_gamma   90.00
#
_symmetry.space_group_name_H-M   'P 1'
#
loop_
_entity.id
_entity.type
_entity.pdbx_description
1 polymer ?
#
loop_
_entity_poly.entity_id
_entity_poly.type
_entity_poly.pdbx_seq_one_letter_code
_entity_poly.pdbx_strand_id
1 'polypeptide(L)'
;MASTQDIKRGVVILWKNDPHLVTEFEHIMPGKGSAFVRTKLKNLKTGKVLENTFKVGEKIDVVDLEKRKVQYLYASGDKFAFMDNNTYEQFELGVEVLAGFEKYLKEGLEVVLLFSDGMPITCEFPKKVSYKVTEAEPGVKGDTASGRVTKEVTAENGLKIRAPLFIKEGDTIVVNTETGEYAERASE
;
A
#
# COMPACT_ATOMS: atom_id res chain seq x y z
N MET A 1 -24.91 1.68 5.99
CA MET A 1 -24.68 1.64 4.53
C MET A 1 -23.51 2.55 4.24
N ALA A 2 -22.45 2.00 3.67
CA ALA A 2 -21.30 2.76 3.24
C ALA A 2 -21.66 3.55 1.98
N SER A 3 -20.84 4.53 1.66
CA SER A 3 -20.97 5.34 0.44
C SER A 3 -19.73 5.19 -0.42
N THR A 4 -19.74 5.75 -1.63
CA THR A 4 -18.55 5.80 -2.49
C THR A 4 -17.32 6.44 -1.84
N GLN A 5 -17.45 7.17 -0.72
CA GLN A 5 -16.32 7.71 0.05
C GLN A 5 -15.52 6.62 0.78
N ASP A 6 -16.13 5.48 1.04
CA ASP A 6 -15.52 4.33 1.70
C ASP A 6 -14.76 3.43 0.71
N ILE A 7 -14.87 3.69 -0.60
CA ILE A 7 -14.11 2.99 -1.64
C ILE A 7 -12.64 3.35 -1.49
N LYS A 8 -11.85 2.35 -1.10
CA LYS A 8 -10.40 2.42 -1.02
C LYS A 8 -9.83 1.11 -1.54
N ARG A 9 -8.57 1.15 -1.98
CA ARG A 9 -7.81 -0.06 -2.29
C ARG A 9 -7.82 -1.01 -1.09
N GLY A 10 -8.08 -2.30 -1.31
CA GLY A 10 -8.15 -3.31 -0.26
C GLY A 10 -9.56 -3.57 0.29
N VAL A 11 -10.52 -2.66 0.06
CA VAL A 11 -11.91 -2.86 0.50
C VAL A 11 -12.60 -3.90 -0.39
N VAL A 12 -13.40 -4.76 0.22
CA VAL A 12 -14.30 -5.67 -0.50
C VAL A 12 -15.70 -5.11 -0.50
N ILE A 13 -16.27 -4.97 -1.70
CA ILE A 13 -17.64 -4.52 -1.90
C ILE A 13 -18.48 -5.63 -2.51
N LEU A 14 -19.75 -5.70 -2.12
CA LEU A 14 -20.73 -6.54 -2.79
C LEU A 14 -21.22 -5.82 -4.05
N TRP A 15 -20.82 -6.32 -5.22
CA TRP A 15 -21.23 -5.78 -6.50
C TRP A 15 -21.87 -6.87 -7.34
N LYS A 16 -23.11 -6.65 -7.78
CA LYS A 16 -23.93 -7.63 -8.50
C LYS A 16 -24.01 -9.01 -7.79
N ASN A 17 -24.18 -8.99 -6.48
CA ASN A 17 -24.26 -10.17 -5.59
C ASN A 17 -22.97 -10.97 -5.42
N ASP A 18 -21.84 -10.48 -5.92
CA ASP A 18 -20.54 -11.11 -5.71
C ASP A 18 -19.56 -10.18 -4.97
N PRO A 19 -18.71 -10.74 -4.10
CA PRO A 19 -17.68 -9.97 -3.41
C PRO A 19 -16.55 -9.61 -4.39
N HIS A 20 -16.24 -8.31 -4.45
CA HIS A 20 -15.19 -7.77 -5.31
C HIS A 20 -14.19 -6.96 -4.48
N LEU A 21 -12.91 -7.27 -4.61
CA LEU A 21 -11.81 -6.49 -4.06
C LEU A 21 -11.53 -5.28 -4.93
N VAL A 22 -11.52 -4.09 -4.34
CA VAL A 22 -11.07 -2.87 -5.00
C VAL A 22 -9.55 -2.90 -5.11
N THR A 23 -9.03 -3.12 -6.32
CA THR A 23 -7.57 -3.17 -6.57
C THR A 23 -7.01 -1.79 -6.88
N GLU A 24 -7.79 -0.93 -7.54
CA GLU A 24 -7.44 0.45 -7.87
C GLU A 24 -8.72 1.31 -7.82
N PHE A 25 -8.57 2.58 -7.46
CA PHE A 25 -9.66 3.55 -7.52
C PHE A 25 -9.13 4.94 -7.86
N GLU A 26 -9.95 5.74 -8.54
CA GLU A 26 -9.62 7.10 -8.95
C GLU A 26 -10.84 7.99 -8.76
N HIS A 27 -10.68 9.08 -7.99
CA HIS A 27 -11.72 10.10 -7.82
C HIS A 27 -11.59 11.14 -8.92
N ILE A 28 -12.62 11.24 -9.77
CA ILE A 28 -12.63 12.16 -10.90
C ILE A 28 -13.67 13.25 -10.65
N MET A 29 -13.21 14.49 -10.57
CA MET A 29 -14.03 15.70 -10.48
C MET A 29 -13.94 16.46 -11.81
N PRO A 30 -14.88 16.24 -12.75
CA PRO A 30 -14.85 16.94 -14.02
C PRO A 30 -15.20 18.42 -13.83
N GLY A 31 -14.55 19.31 -14.57
CA GLY A 31 -14.84 20.76 -14.51
C GLY A 31 -16.28 21.13 -14.91
N LYS A 32 -16.99 20.22 -15.59
CA LYS A 32 -18.44 20.24 -15.81
C LYS A 32 -18.99 18.81 -15.68
N GLY A 33 -19.99 18.60 -14.82
CA GLY A 33 -20.64 17.31 -14.61
C GLY A 33 -20.58 16.82 -13.15
N SER A 34 -21.21 15.69 -12.87
CA SER A 34 -21.17 15.06 -11.55
C SER A 34 -19.86 14.32 -11.33
N ALA A 35 -19.29 14.41 -10.13
CA ALA A 35 -18.12 13.64 -9.75
C ALA A 35 -18.42 12.14 -9.71
N PHE A 36 -17.43 11.32 -10.04
CA PHE A 36 -17.53 9.87 -10.03
C PHE A 36 -16.23 9.20 -9.58
N VAL A 37 -16.34 7.96 -9.13
CA VAL A 37 -15.19 7.13 -8.73
C VAL A 37 -15.04 6.01 -9.74
N ARG A 38 -13.93 5.98 -10.46
CA ARG A 38 -13.56 4.86 -11.33
C ARG A 38 -12.83 3.81 -10.49
N THR A 39 -13.18 2.54 -10.63
CA THR A 39 -12.59 1.45 -9.86
C THR A 39 -12.20 0.29 -10.75
N LYS A 40 -11.10 -0.39 -10.41
CA LYS A 40 -10.85 -1.77 -10.83
C LYS A 40 -11.23 -2.71 -9.71
N LEU A 41 -12.06 -3.67 -10.04
CA LEU A 41 -12.68 -4.63 -9.13
C LEU A 41 -12.20 -6.03 -9.52
N LYS A 42 -11.56 -6.74 -8.60
CA LYS A 42 -11.22 -8.17 -8.75
C LYS A 42 -12.29 -9.00 -8.05
N ASN A 43 -13.05 -9.79 -8.81
CA ASN A 43 -14.04 -10.69 -8.25
C ASN A 43 -13.34 -11.78 -7.44
N LEU A 44 -13.71 -11.96 -6.17
CA LEU A 44 -13.03 -12.90 -5.28
C LEU A 44 -13.40 -14.36 -5.54
N LYS A 45 -14.55 -14.62 -6.16
CA LYS A 45 -14.96 -15.99 -6.53
C LYS A 45 -14.35 -16.47 -7.84
N THR A 46 -14.22 -15.56 -8.82
CA THR A 46 -13.80 -15.91 -10.19
C THR A 46 -12.42 -15.41 -10.58
N GLY A 47 -11.80 -14.54 -9.78
CA GLY A 47 -10.51 -13.90 -10.06
C GLY A 47 -10.53 -12.85 -11.18
N LYS A 48 -11.65 -12.67 -11.87
CA LYS A 48 -11.77 -11.72 -13.00
C LYS A 48 -11.65 -10.28 -12.52
N VAL A 49 -10.86 -9.49 -13.23
CA VAL A 49 -10.74 -8.05 -13.02
C VAL A 49 -11.67 -7.33 -14.00
N LEU A 50 -12.44 -6.38 -13.49
CA LEU A 50 -13.35 -5.55 -14.28
C LEU A 50 -13.26 -4.10 -13.84
N GLU A 51 -13.59 -3.19 -14.75
CA GLU A 51 -13.70 -1.76 -14.45
C GLU A 51 -15.16 -1.39 -14.23
N ASN A 52 -15.43 -0.67 -13.14
CA ASN A 52 -16.75 -0.11 -12.86
C ASN A 52 -16.62 1.34 -12.37
N THR A 53 -17.61 2.15 -12.70
CA THR A 53 -17.69 3.54 -12.24
C THR A 53 -18.90 3.71 -11.33
N PHE A 54 -18.69 4.34 -10.18
CA PHE A 54 -19.73 4.69 -9.21
C PHE A 54 -19.95 6.18 -9.18
N LYS A 55 -21.20 6.64 -9.07
CA LYS A 55 -21.49 8.06 -8.89
C LYS A 55 -21.14 8.47 -7.46
N VAL A 56 -20.53 9.63 -7.26
CA VAL A 56 -20.24 10.09 -5.89
C VAL A 56 -21.53 10.20 -5.07
N GLY A 57 -21.55 9.59 -3.89
CA GLY A 57 -22.71 9.52 -3.00
C GLY A 57 -23.63 8.32 -3.22
N GLU A 58 -23.32 7.47 -4.20
CA GLU A 58 -24.02 6.19 -4.39
C GLU A 58 -23.78 5.27 -3.17
N LYS A 59 -24.83 4.54 -2.78
CA LYS A 59 -24.76 3.60 -1.67
C LYS A 59 -24.03 2.35 -2.13
N ILE A 60 -23.13 1.85 -1.28
CA ILE A 60 -22.40 0.61 -1.51
C ILE A 60 -22.52 -0.29 -0.29
N ASP A 61 -22.48 -1.60 -0.55
CA ASP A 61 -22.44 -2.62 0.48
C ASP A 61 -20.99 -3.09 0.62
N VAL A 62 -20.38 -2.78 1.76
CA VAL A 62 -19.03 -3.23 2.11
C VAL A 62 -19.16 -4.56 2.82
N VAL A 63 -18.29 -5.51 2.45
CA VAL A 63 -18.20 -6.82 3.11
C VAL A 63 -17.15 -6.71 4.20
N ASP A 64 -17.55 -7.03 5.43
CA ASP A 64 -16.61 -7.14 6.55
C ASP A 64 -15.76 -8.39 6.38
N LEU A 65 -14.46 -8.20 6.20
CA LEU A 65 -13.48 -9.28 6.17
C LEU A 65 -12.86 -9.49 7.54
N GLU A 66 -12.45 -10.72 7.82
CA GLU A 66 -11.68 -11.03 9.02
C GLU A 66 -10.28 -10.38 8.89
N LYS A 67 -9.87 -9.63 9.90
CA LYS A 67 -8.58 -8.93 9.93
C LYS A 67 -7.63 -9.63 10.89
N ARG A 68 -6.43 -9.99 10.43
CA ARG A 68 -5.36 -10.48 11.30
C ARG A 68 -4.12 -9.61 11.19
N LYS A 69 -3.56 -9.26 12.34
CA LYS A 69 -2.29 -8.53 12.41
C LYS A 69 -1.15 -9.53 12.32
N VAL A 70 -0.25 -9.29 11.39
CA VAL A 70 0.86 -10.20 11.12
C VAL A 70 2.14 -9.40 10.99
N GLN A 71 3.25 -10.02 11.36
CA GLN A 71 4.57 -9.42 11.27
C GLN A 71 5.36 -10.07 10.14
N TYR A 72 5.97 -9.26 9.28
CA TYR A 72 6.86 -9.75 8.24
C TYR A 72 8.19 -10.21 8.85
N LEU A 73 8.65 -11.38 8.42
CA LEU A 73 9.92 -11.97 8.86
C LEU A 73 11.00 -11.80 7.78
N TYR A 74 10.88 -12.51 6.67
CA TYR A 74 11.88 -12.52 5.59
C TYR A 74 11.29 -12.97 4.25
N ALA A 75 12.04 -12.79 3.16
CA ALA A 75 11.68 -13.29 1.85
C ALA A 75 12.41 -14.62 1.57
N SER A 76 11.71 -15.58 0.99
CA SER A 76 12.20 -16.90 0.59
C SER A 76 11.88 -17.13 -0.89
N GLY A 77 12.80 -16.72 -1.77
CA GLY A 77 12.55 -16.69 -3.22
C GLY A 77 11.41 -15.74 -3.57
N ASP A 78 10.35 -16.27 -4.20
CA ASP A 78 9.17 -15.49 -4.63
C ASP A 78 8.07 -15.41 -3.55
N LYS A 79 8.34 -15.90 -2.35
CA LYS A 79 7.40 -15.91 -1.22
C LYS A 79 7.92 -15.08 -0.06
N PHE A 80 6.98 -14.61 0.75
CA PHE A 80 7.24 -13.73 1.89
C PHE A 80 6.72 -14.41 3.16
N ALA A 81 7.60 -14.64 4.13
CA ALA A 81 7.26 -15.27 5.39
C ALA A 81 6.70 -14.24 6.38
N PHE A 82 5.59 -14.58 7.00
CA PHE A 82 4.90 -13.79 8.02
C PHE A 82 4.63 -14.63 9.26
N MET A 83 4.46 -13.96 10.38
CA MET A 83 4.03 -14.55 11.65
C MET A 83 2.72 -13.89 12.09
N ASP A 84 1.73 -14.68 12.48
CA ASP A 84 0.51 -14.14 13.12
C ASP A 84 0.84 -13.65 14.53
N ASN A 85 0.49 -12.40 14.85
CA ASN A 85 0.86 -11.80 16.15
C ASN A 85 0.06 -12.38 17.33
N ASN A 86 -1.05 -13.07 17.07
CA ASN A 86 -1.88 -13.68 18.12
C ASN A 86 -1.53 -15.15 18.34
N THR A 87 -1.30 -15.91 17.26
CA THR A 87 -1.02 -17.35 17.36
C THR A 87 0.46 -17.70 17.30
N TYR A 88 1.32 -16.78 16.87
CA TYR A 88 2.74 -17.00 16.57
C TYR A 88 3.00 -18.06 15.49
N GLU A 89 1.97 -18.42 14.72
CA GLU A 89 2.11 -19.34 13.60
C GLU A 89 2.77 -18.63 12.42
N GLN A 90 3.73 -19.30 11.79
CA GLN A 90 4.41 -18.80 10.60
C GLN A 90 3.77 -19.39 9.34
N PHE A 91 3.63 -18.54 8.32
CA PHE A 91 3.12 -18.94 7.03
C PHE A 91 3.72 -18.07 5.93
N GLU A 92 3.62 -18.52 4.69
CA GLU A 92 4.16 -17.81 3.52
C GLU A 92 3.03 -17.21 2.68
N LEU A 93 3.24 -16.00 2.19
CA LEU A 93 2.36 -15.34 1.23
C LEU A 93 3.05 -15.16 -0.12
N GLY A 94 2.28 -15.29 -1.19
CA GLY A 94 2.72 -14.92 -2.53
C GLY A 94 2.56 -13.42 -2.80
N VAL A 95 3.28 -12.92 -3.81
CA VAL A 95 3.27 -11.51 -4.20
C VAL A 95 1.87 -10.98 -4.55
N GLU A 96 0.97 -11.85 -5.01
CA GLU A 96 -0.40 -11.48 -5.37
C GLU A 96 -1.20 -10.91 -4.19
N VAL A 97 -0.98 -11.42 -2.98
CA VAL A 97 -1.66 -10.96 -1.75
C VAL A 97 -1.10 -9.61 -1.28
N LEU A 98 0.18 -9.35 -1.58
CA LEU A 98 0.86 -8.10 -1.22
C LEU A 98 0.55 -6.95 -2.19
N ALA A 99 -0.06 -7.23 -3.34
CA ALA A 99 -0.60 -6.23 -4.26
C ALA A 99 0.41 -5.12 -4.64
N GLY A 100 1.68 -5.44 -4.88
CA GLY A 100 2.70 -4.46 -5.30
C GLY A 100 3.35 -3.70 -4.15
N PHE A 101 3.01 -4.02 -2.89
CA PHE A 101 3.63 -3.43 -1.70
C PHE A 101 4.83 -4.23 -1.17
N GLU A 102 5.20 -5.35 -1.81
CA GLU A 102 6.33 -6.19 -1.42
C GLU A 102 7.64 -5.42 -1.29
N LYS A 103 7.87 -4.41 -2.14
CA LYS A 103 9.05 -3.52 -2.09
C LYS A 103 9.14 -2.63 -0.84
N TYR A 104 8.04 -2.50 -0.09
CA TYR A 104 7.97 -1.76 1.17
C TYR A 104 8.08 -2.67 2.40
N LEU A 105 8.29 -3.98 2.21
CA LEU A 105 8.52 -4.87 3.34
C LEU A 105 9.89 -4.59 3.95
N LYS A 106 9.91 -4.57 5.29
CA LYS A 106 11.13 -4.60 6.10
C LYS A 106 10.91 -5.56 7.26
N GLU A 107 11.96 -6.25 7.68
CA GLU A 107 11.88 -7.20 8.79
C GLU A 107 11.23 -6.53 10.02
N GLY A 108 10.29 -7.25 10.63
CA GLY A 108 9.54 -6.77 11.78
C GLY A 108 8.39 -5.81 11.45
N LEU A 109 8.14 -5.47 10.17
CA LEU A 109 6.99 -4.64 9.77
C LEU A 109 5.67 -5.35 10.06
N GLU A 110 4.80 -4.69 10.80
CA GLU A 110 3.44 -5.16 11.02
C GLU A 110 2.51 -4.73 9.87
N VAL A 111 1.73 -5.66 9.37
CA VAL A 111 0.70 -5.44 8.35
C VAL A 111 -0.59 -6.14 8.74
N VAL A 112 -1.71 -5.76 8.12
CA VAL A 112 -3.01 -6.40 8.39
C VAL A 112 -3.42 -7.23 7.19
N LEU A 113 -3.56 -8.54 7.37
CA LEU A 113 -4.12 -9.41 6.35
C LEU A 113 -5.63 -9.45 6.47
N LEU A 114 -6.29 -9.38 5.32
CA LEU A 114 -7.73 -9.55 5.20
C LEU A 114 -8.03 -10.96 4.68
N PHE A 115 -8.83 -11.69 5.44
CA PHE A 115 -9.24 -13.06 5.16
C PHE A 115 -10.70 -13.12 4.74
N SER A 116 -10.99 -14.01 3.78
CA SER A 116 -12.34 -14.45 3.42
C SER A 116 -12.37 -15.97 3.46
N ASP A 117 -13.29 -16.55 4.23
CA ASP A 117 -13.43 -18.01 4.38
C ASP A 117 -12.11 -18.73 4.72
N GLY A 118 -11.28 -18.09 5.56
CA GLY A 118 -9.97 -18.63 5.97
C GLY A 118 -8.83 -18.47 4.95
N MET A 119 -9.08 -17.90 3.77
CA MET A 119 -8.05 -17.62 2.77
C MET A 119 -7.60 -16.15 2.80
N PRO A 120 -6.28 -15.85 2.79
CA PRO A 120 -5.79 -14.48 2.72
C PRO A 120 -6.05 -13.91 1.33
N ILE A 121 -6.80 -12.81 1.30
CA ILE A 121 -7.24 -12.16 0.04
C ILE A 121 -6.30 -11.03 -0.35
N THR A 122 -5.96 -10.19 0.62
CA THR A 122 -5.13 -9.00 0.41
C THR A 122 -4.49 -8.58 1.73
N CYS A 123 -3.48 -7.74 1.61
CA CYS A 123 -2.82 -7.08 2.73
C CYS A 123 -3.15 -5.58 2.76
N GLU A 124 -3.51 -5.05 3.92
CA GLU A 124 -3.52 -3.61 4.21
C GLU A 124 -2.14 -3.21 4.75
N PHE A 125 -1.39 -2.42 3.97
CA PHE A 125 -0.10 -1.87 4.40
C PHE A 125 -0.27 -0.57 5.19
N PRO A 126 0.58 -0.31 6.18
CA PRO A 126 0.65 1.01 6.81
C PRO A 126 0.96 2.08 5.75
N LYS A 127 0.20 3.19 5.80
CA LYS A 127 0.39 4.32 4.86
C LYS A 127 1.77 4.96 4.97
N LYS A 128 2.34 4.94 6.16
CA LYS A 128 3.65 5.49 6.49
C LYS A 128 4.49 4.38 7.09
N VAL A 129 5.66 4.16 6.51
CA VAL A 129 6.64 3.21 7.04
C VAL A 129 7.97 3.92 7.19
N SER A 130 8.60 3.76 8.35
CA SER A 130 9.91 4.32 8.65
C SER A 130 11.00 3.36 8.20
N TYR A 131 12.05 3.87 7.57
CA TYR A 131 13.22 3.10 7.16
C TYR A 131 14.48 3.85 7.55
N LYS A 132 15.50 3.10 7.99
CA LYS A 132 16.84 3.64 8.15
C LYS A 132 17.53 3.79 6.79
N VAL A 133 18.18 4.92 6.54
CA VAL A 133 18.99 5.14 5.34
C VAL A 133 20.34 4.46 5.50
N THR A 134 20.68 3.57 4.57
CA THR A 134 21.96 2.86 4.52
C THR A 134 22.96 3.49 3.57
N GLU A 135 22.49 4.18 2.52
CA GLU A 135 23.36 4.90 1.58
C GLU A 135 22.68 6.19 1.12
N ALA A 136 23.46 7.26 0.94
CA ALA A 136 22.95 8.53 0.45
C ALA A 136 23.95 9.17 -0.52
N GLU A 137 23.54 9.38 -1.77
CA GLU A 137 24.44 9.96 -2.78
C GLU A 137 24.91 11.39 -2.40
N PRO A 138 26.15 11.78 -2.77
CA PRO A 138 26.62 13.15 -2.58
C PRO A 138 25.75 14.13 -3.37
N GLY A 139 25.03 15.01 -2.69
CA GLY A 139 24.21 16.03 -3.35
C GLY A 139 25.06 17.03 -4.11
N VAL A 140 24.99 17.02 -5.45
CA VAL A 140 25.65 18.03 -6.28
C VAL A 140 24.83 19.33 -6.23
N LYS A 141 25.36 20.36 -5.56
CA LYS A 141 24.74 21.70 -5.42
C LYS A 141 24.59 22.48 -6.75
N GLY A 142 24.83 21.87 -7.91
CA GLY A 142 25.00 22.54 -9.21
C GLY A 142 23.72 22.85 -10.00
N ASP A 143 22.60 22.17 -9.74
CA ASP A 143 21.35 22.35 -10.50
C ASP A 143 20.33 23.23 -9.76
N THR A 144 20.69 24.49 -9.54
CA THR A 144 19.78 25.52 -9.01
C THR A 144 19.05 26.23 -10.15
N ALA A 145 18.01 25.61 -10.69
CA ALA A 145 17.05 26.30 -11.57
C ALA A 145 15.58 26.06 -11.20
N SER A 146 15.23 25.09 -10.33
CA SER A 146 13.82 24.81 -10.00
C SER A 146 13.65 24.13 -8.62
N GLY A 147 13.85 24.88 -7.54
CA GLY A 147 13.03 24.78 -6.32
C GLY A 147 13.06 23.55 -5.40
N ARG A 148 13.54 22.35 -5.76
CA ARG A 148 13.62 21.19 -4.84
C ARG A 148 14.69 20.19 -5.31
N VAL A 149 15.96 20.46 -4.98
CA VAL A 149 17.02 19.49 -5.25
C VAL A 149 16.80 18.28 -4.33
N THR A 150 16.57 17.12 -4.92
CA THR A 150 16.46 15.83 -4.24
C THR A 150 17.63 14.96 -4.65
N LYS A 151 17.99 14.00 -3.80
CA LYS A 151 18.99 12.97 -4.07
C LYS A 151 18.40 11.59 -3.87
N GLU A 152 18.99 10.61 -4.53
CA GLU A 152 18.65 9.21 -4.27
C GLU A 152 19.29 8.75 -2.96
N VAL A 153 18.49 8.08 -2.13
CA VAL A 153 18.93 7.40 -0.92
C VAL A 153 18.44 5.95 -0.95
N THR A 154 19.26 5.05 -0.42
CA THR A 154 18.94 3.62 -0.26
C THR A 154 18.51 3.37 1.19
N ALA A 155 17.36 2.74 1.37
CA ALA A 155 16.84 2.31 2.67
C ALA A 155 17.36 0.91 3.06
N GLU A 156 17.20 0.55 4.35
CA GLU A 156 17.63 -0.74 4.93
C GLU A 156 17.08 -1.98 4.23
N ASN A 157 15.92 -1.87 3.59
CA ASN A 157 15.32 -2.95 2.81
C ASN A 157 15.69 -2.92 1.31
N GLY A 158 16.66 -2.08 0.92
CA GLY A 158 17.09 -1.88 -0.47
C GLY A 158 16.22 -0.93 -1.30
N LEU A 159 15.16 -0.35 -0.72
CA LEU A 159 14.27 0.57 -1.41
C LEU A 159 15.01 1.89 -1.72
N LYS A 160 15.01 2.30 -3.00
CA LYS A 160 15.58 3.55 -3.48
C LYS A 160 14.54 4.66 -3.51
N ILE A 161 14.83 5.80 -2.88
CA ILE A 161 13.85 6.89 -2.69
C ILE A 161 14.53 8.22 -2.98
N ARG A 162 13.80 9.15 -3.60
CA ARG A 162 14.23 10.55 -3.72
C ARG A 162 13.90 11.31 -2.44
N ALA A 163 14.93 11.73 -1.73
CA ALA A 163 14.82 12.47 -0.47
C ALA A 163 15.55 13.83 -0.56
N PRO A 164 15.25 14.79 0.32
CA PRO A 164 15.96 16.07 0.37
C PRO A 164 17.48 15.92 0.59
N LEU A 165 18.28 16.86 0.08
CA LEU A 165 19.74 16.81 0.16
C LEU A 165 20.32 16.69 1.58
N PHE A 166 19.57 17.17 2.59
CA PHE A 166 20.03 17.18 3.97
C PHE A 166 19.96 15.81 4.66
N ILE A 167 19.25 14.83 4.08
CA ILE A 167 19.18 13.46 4.61
C ILE A 167 20.57 12.83 4.51
N LYS A 168 21.02 12.17 5.58
CA LYS A 168 22.32 11.49 5.63
C LYS A 168 22.14 9.99 5.82
N GLU A 169 23.20 9.26 5.56
CA GLU A 169 23.31 7.88 6.01
C GLU A 169 23.11 7.81 7.54
N GLY A 170 22.33 6.83 7.99
CA GLY A 170 21.95 6.67 9.38
C GLY A 170 20.66 7.40 9.80
N ASP A 171 20.19 8.38 9.01
CA ASP A 171 18.90 9.04 9.29
C ASP A 171 17.74 8.04 9.09
N THR A 172 16.67 8.21 9.87
CA THR A 172 15.42 7.48 9.65
C THR A 172 14.46 8.36 8.85
N ILE A 173 13.98 7.84 7.72
CA ILE A 173 13.00 8.52 6.86
C ILE A 173 11.67 7.79 6.91
N VAL A 174 10.59 8.55 6.81
CA VAL A 174 9.22 8.03 6.68
C VAL A 174 8.81 8.12 5.21
N VAL A 175 8.30 7.03 4.69
CA VAL A 175 7.91 6.89 3.28
C VAL A 175 6.41 6.66 3.22
N ASN A 176 5.75 7.34 2.29
CA ASN A 176 4.36 7.07 1.97
C ASN A 176 4.30 5.86 1.02
N THR A 177 3.69 4.76 1.47
CA THR A 177 3.60 3.52 0.69
C THR A 177 2.61 3.60 -0.47
N GLU A 178 1.64 4.52 -0.41
CA GLU A 178 0.64 4.74 -1.48
C GLU A 178 1.26 5.48 -2.67
N THR A 179 2.14 6.47 -2.42
CA THR A 179 2.81 7.26 -3.47
C THR A 179 4.22 6.77 -3.78
N GLY A 180 4.85 6.05 -2.85
CA GLY A 180 6.27 5.69 -2.90
C GLY A 180 7.23 6.85 -2.64
N GLU A 181 6.73 7.98 -2.16
CA GLU A 181 7.53 9.19 -1.96
C GLU A 181 8.00 9.36 -0.51
N TYR A 182 9.11 10.07 -0.34
CA TYR A 182 9.52 10.58 0.96
C TYR A 182 8.42 11.46 1.55
N ALA A 183 8.00 11.14 2.78
CA ALA A 183 7.02 11.95 3.51
C ALA A 183 7.72 12.94 4.45
N GLU A 184 8.57 12.44 5.35
CA GLU A 184 9.24 13.23 6.38
C GLU A 184 10.48 12.52 6.91
N ARG A 185 11.35 13.26 7.61
CA ARG A 185 12.44 12.65 8.38
C ARG A 185 11.85 12.33 9.75
N ALA A 186 11.97 11.08 10.17
CA ALA A 186 11.55 10.72 11.51
C ALA A 186 12.41 11.53 12.50
N SER A 187 11.74 12.26 13.38
CA SER A 187 12.39 12.83 14.56
C SER A 187 12.38 11.72 15.60
N GLU A 188 13.53 11.44 16.23
CA GLU A 188 13.55 10.63 17.46
C GLU A 188 12.61 11.20 18.53
#